data_AF-W4L7I4-F1
#
_entry.id   AF-W4L7I4-F1
#
_cell.length_a   1.000
_cell.length_b   1.000
_cell.length_c   1.000
_cell.angle_alpha   90.00
_cell.angle_beta   90.00
_cell.angle_gamma   90.00
#
_symmetry.space_group_name_H-M   'P 1'
#
loop_
_entity.id
_entity.type
_entity.pdbx_description
1 polymer ?
#
loop_
_entity_poly.entity_id
_entity_poly.type
_entity_poly.pdbx_seq_one_letter_code
_entity_poly.pdbx_strand_id
1 'polypeptide(L)'
;MSKITRRTFTRLSAAAGIATTVGALGFPLIAKAAKGRVVVIGGGFGGATCAKYLRRANSELDVTLIEKDTQFVTCPFSNTVLGGLRDIDSITHGYAALRNRHGVNVVHDMAIKIDPAARQVSLKSGTTMAYDKLVVSPGIDFKWGALEGYDKAASKVVP
;
A
#
# COMPACT_ATOMS: atom_id res chain seq x y z
N MET A 1 -42.51 -54.39 -0.78
CA MET A 1 -42.37 -53.58 -2.03
C MET A 1 -43.28 -52.37 -1.92
N SER A 2 -42.73 -51.18 -1.64
CA SER A 2 -43.51 -49.96 -1.40
C SER A 2 -44.02 -49.39 -2.74
N LYS A 3 -45.33 -49.22 -2.90
CA LYS A 3 -45.95 -48.66 -4.10
C LYS A 3 -45.96 -47.14 -4.02
N ILE A 4 -45.08 -46.48 -4.77
CA ILE A 4 -45.13 -45.02 -4.94
C ILE A 4 -46.38 -44.69 -5.76
N THR A 5 -47.33 -44.01 -5.14
CA THR A 5 -48.59 -43.59 -5.78
C THR A 5 -48.35 -42.36 -6.66
N ARG A 6 -49.06 -42.25 -7.80
CA ARG A 6 -48.98 -41.10 -8.74
C ARG A 6 -49.02 -39.74 -8.02
N ARG A 7 -49.83 -39.61 -6.97
CA ARG A 7 -49.98 -38.39 -6.18
C ARG A 7 -48.71 -38.02 -5.38
N THR A 8 -47.94 -39.02 -4.95
CA THR A 8 -46.65 -38.84 -4.27
C THR A 8 -45.55 -38.46 -5.27
N PHE A 9 -45.61 -39.01 -6.48
CA PHE A 9 -44.71 -38.64 -7.58
C PHE A 9 -44.90 -37.18 -7.99
N THR A 10 -46.14 -36.72 -8.22
CA THR A 10 -46.40 -35.31 -8.62
C THR A 10 -45.97 -34.30 -7.55
N ARG A 11 -46.07 -34.65 -6.26
CA ARG A 11 -45.56 -33.81 -5.17
C ARG A 11 -44.04 -33.74 -5.12
N LEU A 12 -43.34 -34.84 -5.42
CA LEU A 12 -41.86 -34.84 -5.51
C LEU A 12 -41.36 -34.03 -6.71
N SER A 13 -42.07 -34.09 -7.85
CA SER A 13 -41.71 -33.32 -9.06
C SER A 13 -41.88 -31.81 -8.87
N ALA A 14 -42.92 -31.38 -8.14
CA ALA A 14 -43.15 -29.97 -7.84
C ALA A 14 -42.08 -29.37 -6.89
N ALA A 15 -41.53 -30.19 -5.98
CA ALA A 15 -40.43 -29.77 -5.10
C ALA A 15 -39.07 -29.69 -5.83
N ALA A 16 -38.87 -30.48 -6.89
CA ALA A 16 -37.65 -30.46 -7.69
C ALA A 16 -37.58 -29.29 -8.69
N GLY A 17 -38.72 -28.67 -9.04
CA GLY A 17 -38.81 -27.57 -10.01
C GLY A 17 -38.43 -26.19 -9.48
N ILE A 18 -38.31 -26.01 -8.16
CA ILE A 18 -37.97 -24.71 -7.54
C ILE A 18 -36.47 -24.62 -7.18
N ALA A 19 -35.75 -25.74 -7.18
CA ALA A 19 -34.36 -25.79 -6.74
C ALA A 19 -33.32 -25.43 -7.83
N THR A 20 -33.72 -25.19 -9.08
CA THR A 20 -32.78 -25.01 -10.21
C THR A 20 -32.78 -23.63 -10.88
N THR A 21 -33.56 -22.65 -10.40
CA THR A 21 -33.65 -21.32 -11.04
C THR A 21 -33.16 -20.13 -10.20
N VAL A 22 -32.64 -20.36 -8.98
CA VAL A 22 -32.04 -19.27 -8.17
C VAL A 22 -30.61 -18.91 -8.61
N GLY A 23 -29.99 -19.68 -9.50
CA GLY A 23 -28.59 -19.48 -9.92
C GLY A 23 -28.34 -18.50 -11.09
N ALA A 24 -29.38 -17.96 -11.73
CA ALA A 24 -29.22 -17.23 -13.01
C ALA A 24 -29.92 -15.86 -13.08
N LEU A 25 -30.37 -15.31 -11.97
CA LEU A 25 -30.66 -13.88 -11.89
C LEU A 25 -29.43 -13.21 -11.28
N GLY A 26 -28.52 -12.82 -12.17
CA GLY A 26 -27.42 -11.94 -11.84
C GLY A 26 -27.98 -10.76 -11.06
N PHE A 27 -27.73 -10.75 -9.75
CA PHE A 27 -27.66 -9.50 -9.04
C PHE A 27 -26.74 -8.61 -9.87
N PRO A 28 -27.15 -7.40 -10.26
CA PRO A 28 -26.14 -6.44 -10.61
C PRO A 28 -25.31 -6.37 -9.33
N LEU A 29 -24.11 -6.96 -9.38
CA LEU A 29 -23.03 -6.46 -8.57
C LEU A 29 -23.04 -5.00 -8.97
N ILE A 30 -23.65 -4.17 -8.12
CA ILE A 30 -23.33 -2.75 -8.06
C ILE A 30 -21.84 -2.83 -7.74
N ALA A 31 -21.05 -2.94 -8.81
CA ALA A 31 -19.63 -2.84 -8.78
C ALA A 31 -19.46 -1.43 -8.25
N LYS A 32 -19.33 -1.31 -6.93
CA LYS A 32 -18.71 -0.14 -6.32
C LYS A 32 -17.54 0.13 -7.23
N ALA A 33 -17.57 1.28 -7.91
CA ALA A 33 -16.53 1.67 -8.84
C ALA A 33 -15.20 1.30 -8.17
N ALA A 34 -14.43 0.40 -8.79
CA ALA A 34 -13.27 -0.18 -8.15
C ALA A 34 -12.40 0.97 -7.66
N LYS A 35 -12.19 1.05 -6.33
CA LYS A 35 -11.43 2.14 -5.72
C LYS A 35 -10.05 2.15 -6.38
N GLY A 36 -9.70 3.25 -7.04
CA GLY A 36 -8.41 3.37 -7.70
C GLY A 36 -7.28 3.17 -6.68
N ARG A 37 -6.40 2.20 -6.94
CA ARG A 37 -5.28 1.85 -6.07
C ARG A 37 -4.06 2.65 -6.45
N VAL A 38 -3.57 3.48 -5.52
CA VAL A 38 -2.34 4.25 -5.70
C VAL A 38 -1.33 3.78 -4.67
N VAL A 39 -0.18 3.32 -5.15
CA VAL A 39 0.97 2.99 -4.30
C VAL A 39 1.97 4.14 -4.38
N VAL A 40 2.48 4.57 -3.23
CA VAL A 40 3.52 5.60 -3.10
C VAL A 40 4.72 4.96 -2.42
N ILE A 41 5.90 5.03 -3.05
CA ILE A 41 7.16 4.54 -2.48
C ILE A 41 7.95 5.72 -1.90
N GLY A 42 8.26 5.65 -0.60
CA GLY A 42 9.08 6.62 0.14
C GLY A 42 8.26 7.62 0.95
N GLY A 43 8.44 7.63 2.27
CA GLY A 43 7.72 8.44 3.26
C GLY A 43 8.33 9.81 3.56
N GLY A 44 9.32 10.26 2.78
CA GLY A 44 9.88 11.60 2.93
C GLY A 44 8.94 12.73 2.48
N PHE A 45 9.49 13.94 2.32
CA PHE A 45 8.73 15.14 1.92
C PHE A 45 7.79 14.93 0.73
N GLY A 46 8.29 14.28 -0.33
CA GLY A 46 7.53 14.05 -1.56
C GLY A 46 6.38 13.06 -1.35
N GLY A 47 6.70 11.82 -1.00
CA GLY A 47 5.71 10.76 -0.94
C GLY A 47 4.68 10.90 0.18
N ALA A 48 5.06 11.35 1.39
CA ALA A 48 4.09 11.59 2.46
C ALA A 48 3.09 12.70 2.09
N THR A 49 3.57 13.78 1.46
CA THR A 49 2.73 14.86 0.96
C THR A 49 1.82 14.37 -0.17
N CYS A 50 2.36 13.62 -1.12
CA CYS A 50 1.61 13.05 -2.22
C CYS A 50 0.47 12.14 -1.72
N ALA A 51 0.78 11.20 -0.82
CA ALA A 51 -0.21 10.28 -0.25
C ALA A 51 -1.34 11.03 0.48
N LYS A 52 -1.00 12.04 1.27
CA LYS A 52 -1.97 12.93 1.93
C LYS A 52 -2.89 13.61 0.91
N TYR A 53 -2.31 14.23 -0.11
CA TYR A 53 -3.09 15.02 -1.08
C TYR A 53 -3.91 14.16 -2.03
N LEU A 54 -3.47 12.95 -2.37
CA LEU A 54 -4.30 11.98 -3.10
C LEU A 54 -5.59 11.65 -2.33
N ARG A 55 -5.47 11.32 -1.04
CA ARG A 55 -6.63 11.07 -0.16
C ARG A 55 -7.52 12.29 0.04
N ARG A 56 -6.94 13.50 0.08
CA ARG A 56 -7.70 14.76 0.17
C ARG A 56 -8.45 15.09 -1.13
N ALA A 57 -7.83 14.83 -2.28
CA ALA A 57 -8.43 15.09 -3.59
C ALA A 57 -9.54 14.10 -3.90
N ASN A 58 -9.36 12.83 -3.52
CA ASN A 58 -10.40 11.81 -3.64
C ASN A 58 -10.31 10.81 -2.48
N SER A 59 -11.29 10.88 -1.57
CA SER A 59 -11.39 10.03 -0.39
C SER A 59 -11.85 8.60 -0.69
N GLU A 60 -12.16 8.27 -1.94
CA GLU A 60 -12.45 6.91 -2.38
C GLU A 60 -11.20 6.14 -2.82
N LEU A 61 -10.08 6.82 -3.13
CA LEU A 61 -8.83 6.16 -3.55
C LEU A 61 -8.25 5.27 -2.45
N ASP A 62 -7.83 4.07 -2.80
CA ASP A 62 -7.03 3.23 -1.91
C ASP A 62 -5.56 3.63 -2.04
N VAL A 63 -5.06 4.39 -1.06
CA VAL A 63 -3.69 4.93 -1.10
C VAL A 63 -2.84 4.19 -0.08
N THR A 64 -1.83 3.47 -0.58
CA THR A 64 -0.81 2.84 0.25
C THR A 64 0.53 3.55 0.12
N LEU A 65 1.11 3.95 1.25
CA LEU A 65 2.47 4.47 1.37
C LEU A 65 3.38 3.34 1.87
N ILE A 66 4.39 2.97 1.08
CA ILE A 66 5.44 2.01 1.47
C ILE A 66 6.65 2.83 1.94
N GLU A 67 7.05 2.64 3.20
CA GLU A 67 8.21 3.29 3.78
C GLU A 67 8.88 2.37 4.81
N LYS A 68 10.18 2.11 4.65
CA LYS A 68 10.92 1.15 5.47
C LYS A 68 11.02 1.58 6.94
N ASP A 69 11.12 2.88 7.20
CA ASP A 69 11.34 3.40 8.56
C ASP A 69 10.01 3.79 9.21
N THR A 70 9.91 3.60 10.53
CA THR A 70 8.71 4.01 11.29
C THR A 70 8.65 5.50 11.57
N GLN A 71 9.79 6.19 11.38
CA GLN A 71 9.97 7.61 11.62
C GLN A 71 10.76 8.24 10.46
N PHE A 72 10.50 9.52 10.20
CA PHE A 72 11.19 10.33 9.22
C PHE A 72 12.02 11.40 9.94
N VAL A 73 13.34 11.35 9.78
CA VAL A 73 14.25 12.40 10.25
C VAL A 73 14.51 13.37 9.10
N THR A 74 14.25 14.65 9.32
CA THR A 74 14.43 15.64 8.25
C THR A 74 15.91 15.96 8.04
N CYS A 75 16.34 15.98 6.77
CA CYS A 75 17.64 16.53 6.40
C CYS A 75 17.70 18.05 6.63
N PRO A 76 16.67 18.85 6.28
CA PRO A 76 16.57 20.22 6.76
C PRO A 76 16.69 20.30 8.28
N PHE A 77 17.45 21.28 8.79
CA PHE A 77 17.78 21.45 10.21
C PHE A 77 18.67 20.38 10.84
N SER A 78 19.06 19.31 10.15
CA SER A 78 20.04 18.35 10.68
C SER A 78 21.38 19.02 11.04
N ASN A 79 21.79 20.05 10.31
CA ASN A 79 22.94 20.89 10.63
C ASN A 79 22.85 21.57 12.01
N THR A 80 21.63 21.96 12.43
CA THR A 80 21.41 22.55 13.76
C THR A 80 21.51 21.52 14.87
N VAL A 81 21.21 20.24 14.58
CA VAL A 81 21.44 19.12 15.51
C VAL A 81 22.94 18.87 15.66
N LEU A 82 23.68 18.82 14.56
CA LEU A 82 25.15 18.68 14.59
C LEU A 82 25.82 19.84 15.35
N GLY A 83 25.27 21.06 15.24
CA GLY A 83 25.72 22.23 15.99
C GLY A 83 25.27 22.28 17.45
N GLY A 84 24.54 21.29 17.97
CA GLY A 84 24.04 21.27 19.35
C GLY A 84 22.93 22.28 19.66
N LEU A 85 22.29 22.86 18.64
CA LEU A 85 21.23 23.87 18.78
C LEU A 85 19.83 23.25 18.88
N ARG A 86 19.69 21.98 18.49
CA ARG A 86 18.42 21.23 18.52
C ARG A 86 18.67 19.76 18.81
N ASP A 87 17.67 19.11 19.39
CA ASP A 87 17.66 17.66 19.54
C ASP A 87 17.16 16.98 18.26
N ILE A 88 17.66 15.77 18.01
CA ILE A 88 17.25 14.94 16.86
C ILE A 88 15.73 14.66 16.87
N ASP A 89 15.14 14.48 18.05
CA ASP A 89 13.72 14.21 18.22
C ASP A 89 12.87 15.41 17.74
N SER A 90 13.39 16.64 17.85
CA SER A 90 12.70 17.85 17.41
C SER A 90 12.53 17.94 15.89
N ILE A 91 13.28 17.14 15.14
CA ILE A 91 13.25 17.06 13.66
C ILE A 91 12.82 15.68 13.15
N THR A 92 12.31 14.83 14.05
CA THR A 92 11.84 13.47 13.77
C THR A 92 10.32 13.42 13.80
N HIS A 93 9.74 12.76 12.80
CA HIS A 93 8.29 12.74 12.60
C HIS A 93 7.78 11.32 12.38
N GLY A 94 6.64 10.98 12.99
CA GLY A 94 5.94 9.72 12.75
C GLY A 94 4.84 9.84 11.68
N TYR A 95 4.31 8.69 11.27
CA TYR A 95 3.27 8.60 10.22
C TYR A 95 1.83 8.51 10.74
N ALA A 96 1.62 8.64 12.06
CA ALA A 96 0.30 8.47 12.68
C ALA A 96 -0.76 9.42 12.12
N ALA A 97 -0.40 10.66 11.78
CA ALA A 97 -1.34 11.62 11.18
C ALA A 97 -1.82 11.18 9.78
N LEU A 98 -0.94 10.58 8.96
CA LEU A 98 -1.33 10.04 7.65
C LEU A 98 -2.34 8.91 7.79
N ARG A 99 -2.09 7.98 8.73
CA ARG A 99 -3.02 6.87 9.01
C ARG A 99 -4.34 7.36 9.57
N ASN A 100 -4.28 8.07 10.70
CA ASN A 100 -5.46 8.34 11.52
C ASN A 100 -6.31 9.50 11.00
N ARG A 101 -5.70 10.50 10.34
CA ARG A 101 -6.41 11.71 9.87
C ARG A 101 -6.66 11.72 8.37
N HIS A 102 -5.88 10.99 7.59
CA HIS A 102 -5.97 11.02 6.12
C HIS A 102 -6.33 9.66 5.51
N GLY A 103 -6.41 8.59 6.31
CA GLY A 103 -6.79 7.26 5.82
C GLY A 103 -5.80 6.69 4.81
N VAL A 104 -4.52 7.06 4.91
CA VAL A 104 -3.44 6.44 4.13
C VAL A 104 -3.07 5.12 4.81
N ASN A 105 -3.03 4.04 4.05
CA ASN A 105 -2.46 2.78 4.52
C ASN A 105 -0.94 2.90 4.52
N VAL A 106 -0.29 2.94 5.69
CA VAL A 106 1.17 3.03 5.78
C VAL A 106 1.73 1.64 6.07
N VAL A 107 2.54 1.13 5.13
CA VAL A 107 3.19 -0.17 5.21
C VAL A 107 4.66 0.03 5.50
N HIS A 108 5.10 -0.49 6.65
CA HIS A 108 6.49 -0.45 7.06
C HIS A 108 7.28 -1.61 6.45
N ASP A 109 7.71 -1.42 5.22
CA ASP A 109 8.50 -2.39 4.45
C ASP A 109 9.31 -1.64 3.37
N MET A 110 10.25 -2.35 2.75
CA MET A 110 11.11 -1.84 1.69
C MET A 110 10.64 -2.37 0.34
N ALA A 111 10.30 -1.47 -0.59
CA ALA A 111 10.13 -1.85 -1.98
C ALA A 111 11.49 -2.26 -2.59
N ILE A 112 11.57 -3.45 -3.17
CA ILE A 112 12.81 -4.02 -3.74
C ILE A 112 12.75 -4.19 -5.25
N LYS A 113 11.55 -4.25 -5.84
CA LYS A 113 11.36 -4.40 -7.28
C LYS A 113 10.04 -3.76 -7.71
N ILE A 114 10.05 -3.09 -8.85
CA ILE A 114 8.85 -2.63 -9.54
C ILE A 114 8.73 -3.44 -10.83
N ASP A 115 7.57 -4.03 -11.08
CA ASP A 115 7.18 -4.63 -12.35
C ASP A 115 6.11 -3.74 -13.01
N PRO A 116 6.48 -2.91 -14.00
CA PRO A 116 5.53 -2.03 -14.69
C PRO A 116 4.55 -2.78 -15.58
N ALA A 117 4.94 -3.95 -16.12
CA ALA A 117 4.10 -4.75 -17.01
C ALA A 117 2.97 -5.42 -16.21
N ALA A 118 3.32 -6.03 -15.08
CA ALA A 118 2.36 -6.63 -14.15
C ALA A 118 1.68 -5.60 -13.23
N ARG A 119 2.15 -4.35 -13.22
CA ARG A 119 1.73 -3.26 -12.33
C ARG A 119 1.82 -3.64 -10.85
N GLN A 120 2.98 -4.13 -10.44
CA GLN A 120 3.23 -4.64 -9.10
C GLN A 120 4.51 -4.08 -8.49
N VAL A 121 4.54 -4.00 -7.17
CA VAL A 121 5.73 -3.70 -6.37
C VAL A 121 6.00 -4.89 -5.45
N SER A 122 7.18 -5.49 -5.55
CA SER A 122 7.63 -6.52 -4.63
C SER A 122 8.32 -5.88 -3.43
N LEU A 123 8.00 -6.36 -2.24
CA LEU A 123 8.54 -5.88 -0.98
C LEU A 123 9.57 -6.85 -0.42
N LYS A 124 10.43 -6.36 0.47
CA LYS A 124 11.47 -7.16 1.11
C LYS A 124 10.90 -8.29 1.96
N SER A 125 9.70 -8.13 2.52
CA SER A 125 8.98 -9.22 3.20
C SER A 125 8.60 -10.41 2.31
N GLY A 126 8.72 -10.28 0.99
CA GLY A 126 8.19 -11.25 0.01
C GLY A 126 6.74 -10.94 -0.43
N THR A 127 6.08 -9.97 0.21
CA THR A 127 4.76 -9.48 -0.21
C THR A 127 4.85 -8.79 -1.56
N THR A 128 3.82 -8.93 -2.38
CA THR A 128 3.68 -8.17 -3.63
C THR A 128 2.39 -7.34 -3.62
N MET A 129 2.50 -6.07 -4.02
CA MET A 129 1.40 -5.11 -4.03
C MET A 129 1.07 -4.68 -5.45
N ALA A 130 -0.17 -4.92 -5.89
CA ALA A 130 -0.66 -4.43 -7.16
C ALA A 130 -1.09 -2.95 -7.06
N TYR A 131 -0.93 -2.20 -8.15
CA TYR A 131 -1.31 -0.80 -8.23
C TYR A 131 -2.00 -0.48 -9.56
N ASP A 132 -2.83 0.58 -9.57
CA ASP A 132 -3.34 1.17 -10.81
C ASP A 132 -2.47 2.36 -11.23
N LYS A 133 -1.95 3.09 -10.24
CA LYS A 133 -0.93 4.14 -10.39
C LYS A 133 0.16 3.99 -9.32
N LEU A 134 1.40 4.28 -9.71
CA LEU A 134 2.56 4.23 -8.83
C LEU A 134 3.23 5.62 -8.77
N VAL A 135 3.53 6.08 -7.57
CA VAL A 135 4.36 7.27 -7.32
C VAL A 135 5.68 6.81 -6.70
N VAL A 136 6.79 7.24 -7.29
CA VAL A 136 8.14 6.87 -6.84
C VAL A 136 8.82 8.12 -6.27
N SER A 137 9.04 8.14 -4.96
CA SER A 137 9.70 9.22 -4.22
C SER A 137 10.74 8.71 -3.20
N PRO A 138 11.72 7.87 -3.61
CA PRO A 138 12.64 7.18 -2.70
C PRO A 138 13.75 8.08 -2.12
N GLY A 139 13.94 9.29 -2.66
CA GLY A 139 15.04 10.18 -2.27
C GLY A 139 16.32 9.90 -3.07
N ILE A 140 17.47 10.11 -2.43
CA ILE A 140 18.79 9.91 -3.01
C ILE A 140 19.44 8.65 -2.44
N ASP A 141 20.43 8.13 -3.16
CA ASP A 141 21.37 7.14 -2.64
C ASP A 141 22.81 7.63 -2.86
N PHE A 142 23.73 7.10 -2.08
CA PHE A 142 25.14 7.41 -2.20
C PHE A 142 25.76 6.64 -3.37
N LYS A 143 26.55 7.34 -4.19
CA LYS A 143 27.39 6.71 -5.21
C LYS A 143 28.69 6.25 -4.57
N TRP A 144 28.67 5.08 -3.93
CA TRP A 144 29.84 4.51 -3.28
C TRP A 144 30.99 4.31 -4.27
N GLY A 145 32.23 4.63 -3.85
CA GLY A 145 33.41 4.55 -4.70
C GLY A 145 33.52 5.64 -5.77
N ALA A 146 32.62 6.63 -5.79
CA ALA A 146 32.77 7.80 -6.66
C ALA A 146 33.94 8.71 -6.25
N LEU A 147 34.34 8.63 -4.98
CA LEU A 147 35.55 9.25 -4.45
C LEU A 147 36.48 8.14 -3.98
N GLU A 148 37.74 8.19 -4.40
CA GLU A 148 38.75 7.22 -3.98
C GLU A 148 38.87 7.21 -2.45
N GLY A 149 38.84 6.01 -1.87
CA GLY A 149 38.88 5.82 -0.41
C GLY A 149 37.57 6.11 0.32
N TYR A 150 36.51 6.62 -0.34
CA TYR A 150 35.22 6.89 0.31
C TYR A 150 34.17 5.83 -0.08
N ASP A 151 34.13 4.76 0.69
CA ASP A 151 33.14 3.69 0.60
C ASP A 151 32.18 3.68 1.81
N LYS A 152 31.33 2.66 1.88
CA LYS A 152 30.34 2.50 2.96
C LYS A 152 30.98 2.22 4.32
N ALA A 153 32.21 1.71 4.37
CA ALA A 153 32.95 1.52 5.61
C ALA A 153 33.54 2.85 6.08
N ALA A 154 34.13 3.62 5.16
CA ALA A 154 34.68 4.94 5.41
C ALA A 154 33.62 5.92 5.97
N SER A 155 32.39 5.87 5.45
CA SER A 155 31.28 6.74 5.90
C SER A 155 30.85 6.54 7.36
N LYS A 156 31.35 5.49 8.04
CA LYS A 156 31.09 5.25 9.47
C LYS A 156 32.15 5.83 10.38
N VAL A 157 33.31 6.16 9.83
CA VAL A 157 34.48 6.66 10.58
C VAL A 157 34.55 8.18 10.47
N VAL A 158 34.23 8.72 9.30
CA VAL A 158 34.32 10.16 9.03
C VAL A 158 32.97 10.63 8.45
N PRO A 159 32.27 11.57 9.11
CA PRO A 159 31.05 12.16 8.57
C PRO A 159 31.30 12.97 7.30
#